data_AF-A0A415UTZ5-F1
#
_entry.id   AF-A0A415UTZ5-F1
#
_cell.length_a   1.000
_cell.length_b   1.000
_cell.length_c   1.000
_cell.angle_alpha   90.00
_cell.angle_beta   90.00
_cell.angle_gamma   90.00
#
_symmetry.space_group_name_H-M   'P 1'
#
loop_
_entity.id
_entity.type
_entity.pdbx_description
1 polymer ?
#
loop_
_entity_poly.entity_id
_entity_poly.type
_entity_poly.pdbx_seq_one_letter_code
_entity_poly.pdbx_strand_id
1 'polypeptide(L)'
;MVKVDLSDFYAETETSETRAYEHALDIEFIVHREMQRSGLSKSELAKRMGVSLQSLSKLLNSQPNMTLKTIAKFELALGIKIIPQVISSYSNEAPLSSL
;
A
#
# COMPACT_ATOMS: atom_id res chain seq x y z
N MET A 1 19.84 -6.89 -25.84
CA MET A 1 18.56 -6.59 -25.18
C MET A 1 18.89 -5.74 -23.97
N VAL A 2 18.58 -4.44 -24.00
CA VAL A 2 18.83 -3.53 -22.87
C VAL A 2 17.94 -4.00 -21.73
N LYS A 3 18.53 -4.37 -20.59
CA LYS A 3 17.77 -4.54 -19.35
C LYS A 3 17.31 -3.14 -18.96
N VAL A 4 16.04 -2.84 -19.20
CA VAL A 4 15.40 -1.69 -18.59
C VAL A 4 15.40 -1.98 -17.10
N ASP A 5 16.18 -1.22 -16.33
CA ASP A 5 16.05 -1.24 -14.88
C ASP A 5 14.68 -0.65 -14.56
N LEU A 6 13.80 -1.46 -13.97
CA LEU A 6 12.48 -1.02 -13.55
C LEU A 6 12.58 0.18 -12.61
N SER A 7 13.66 0.25 -11.81
CA SER A 7 13.94 1.33 -10.87
C SER A 7 14.10 2.68 -11.58
N ASP A 8 14.79 2.71 -12.72
CA ASP A 8 14.98 3.93 -13.52
C ASP A 8 13.65 4.39 -14.14
N PHE A 9 12.81 3.44 -14.58
CA PHE A 9 11.47 3.74 -15.10
C PHE A 9 10.51 4.29 -14.04
N TYR A 10 10.57 3.76 -12.80
CA TYR A 10 9.80 4.29 -11.68
C TYR A 10 10.30 5.68 -11.25
N ALA A 11 11.61 5.94 -11.26
CA ALA A 11 12.18 7.24 -10.92
C ALA A 11 11.78 8.35 -11.91
N GLU A 12 11.69 8.02 -13.20
CA GLU A 12 11.28 8.97 -14.25
C GLU A 12 9.76 9.24 -14.28
N THR A 13 8.96 8.44 -13.58
CA THR A 13 7.49 8.54 -13.55
C THR A 13 6.92 8.80 -12.16
N GLU A 14 7.76 9.24 -11.23
CA GLU A 14 7.36 9.51 -9.85
C GLU A 14 6.51 10.78 -9.77
N THR A 15 5.23 10.61 -9.43
CA THR A 15 4.25 11.66 -9.18
C THR A 15 3.46 11.33 -7.92
N SER A 16 2.62 12.26 -7.45
CA SER A 16 1.67 11.97 -6.37
C SER A 16 0.76 10.80 -6.68
N GLU A 17 0.35 10.64 -7.95
CA GLU A 17 -0.56 9.61 -8.40
C GLU A 17 0.11 8.23 -8.41
N THR A 18 1.34 8.13 -8.92
CA THR A 18 2.08 6.85 -8.93
C THR A 18 2.41 6.39 -7.51
N ARG A 19 2.83 7.30 -6.61
CA ARG A 19 3.00 6.98 -5.18
C ARG A 19 1.71 6.59 -4.48
N ALA A 20 0.59 7.27 -4.76
CA ALA A 20 -0.70 6.90 -4.18
C ALA A 20 -1.15 5.49 -4.64
N TYR A 21 -0.83 5.13 -5.88
CA TYR A 21 -1.10 3.79 -6.40
C TYR A 21 -0.26 2.71 -5.70
N GLU A 22 1.03 2.96 -5.49
CA GLU A 22 1.91 2.08 -4.71
C GLU A 22 1.38 1.86 -3.29
N HIS A 23 1.00 2.94 -2.59
CA HIS A 23 0.39 2.83 -1.27
C HIS A 23 -0.90 2.01 -1.27
N ALA A 24 -1.75 2.16 -2.29
CA ALA A 24 -2.97 1.37 -2.41
C ALA A 24 -2.67 -0.12 -2.60
N LEU A 25 -1.65 -0.46 -3.40
CA LEU A 25 -1.20 -1.85 -3.59
C LEU A 25 -0.64 -2.45 -2.30
N ASP A 26 0.18 -1.71 -1.56
CA ASP A 26 0.73 -2.17 -0.27
C ASP A 26 -0.40 -2.48 0.73
N ILE A 27 -1.38 -1.58 0.84
CA ILE A 27 -2.53 -1.76 1.73
C ILE A 27 -3.35 -2.98 1.29
N GLU A 28 -3.62 -3.13 -0.01
CA GLU A 28 -4.34 -4.29 -0.55
C GLU A 28 -3.61 -5.59 -0.22
N PHE A 29 -2.29 -5.64 -0.42
CA PHE A 29 -1.47 -6.79 -0.10
C PHE A 29 -1.51 -7.13 1.40
N ILE A 30 -1.37 -6.12 2.27
CA ILE A 30 -1.47 -6.29 3.73
C ILE A 30 -2.84 -6.86 4.11
N VAL A 31 -3.93 -6.28 3.59
CA VAL A 31 -5.29 -6.77 3.87
C VAL A 31 -5.45 -8.21 3.44
N HIS A 32 -5.03 -8.56 2.22
CA HIS A 32 -5.11 -9.92 1.71
C HIS A 32 -4.31 -10.91 2.54
N ARG A 33 -3.07 -10.56 2.90
CA ARG A 33 -2.20 -11.37 3.75
C ARG A 33 -2.84 -11.63 5.11
N GLU A 34 -3.36 -10.59 5.76
CA GLU A 34 -3.95 -10.73 7.09
C GLU A 34 -5.25 -11.52 7.07
N MET A 35 -6.07 -11.35 6.02
CA MET A 35 -7.24 -12.20 5.80
C MET A 35 -6.88 -13.68 5.71
N GLN A 36 -5.86 -14.03 4.92
CA GLN A 36 -5.38 -15.41 4.80
C GLN A 36 -4.86 -15.93 6.13
N ARG A 37 -4.05 -15.13 6.84
CA ARG A 37 -3.48 -15.48 8.15
C ARG A 37 -4.55 -15.76 9.20
N SER A 38 -5.67 -15.03 9.17
CA SER A 38 -6.76 -15.20 10.13
C SER A 38 -7.92 -16.08 9.63
N GLY A 39 -7.82 -16.66 8.43
CA GLY A 39 -8.93 -17.41 7.81
C GLY A 39 -10.20 -16.58 7.57
N LEU A 40 -10.06 -15.26 7.39
CA LEU A 40 -11.17 -14.32 7.23
C LEU A 40 -11.60 -14.24 5.76
N SER A 41 -12.88 -14.44 5.49
CA SER A 41 -13.43 -14.27 4.13
C SER A 41 -13.69 -12.80 3.78
N LYS A 42 -13.77 -12.49 2.48
CA LYS A 42 -14.13 -11.12 2.01
C LYS A 42 -15.49 -10.66 2.53
N SER A 43 -16.47 -11.57 2.59
CA SER A 43 -17.80 -11.24 3.10
C SER A 43 -17.79 -10.92 4.60
N GLU A 44 -16.97 -11.63 5.38
CA GLU A 44 -16.84 -11.37 6.80
C GLU A 44 -16.08 -10.05 7.07
N LEU A 45 -15.03 -9.77 6.30
CA LEU A 45 -14.34 -8.47 6.36
C LEU A 45 -15.30 -7.32 6.03
N ALA A 46 -16.12 -7.44 4.99
CA ALA A 46 -17.09 -6.43 4.62
C ALA A 46 -18.08 -6.12 5.77
N LYS A 47 -18.58 -7.17 6.43
CA LYS A 47 -19.45 -7.03 7.61
C LYS A 47 -18.74 -6.30 8.75
N ARG A 48 -17.51 -6.68 9.09
CA ARG A 48 -16.72 -6.03 10.16
C ARG A 48 -16.43 -4.57 9.89
N MET A 49 -16.19 -4.21 8.62
CA MET A 49 -15.97 -2.83 8.19
C MET A 49 -17.27 -2.01 8.09
N GLY A 50 -18.43 -2.65 8.19
CA GLY A 50 -19.74 -2.02 7.99
C GLY A 50 -19.94 -1.49 6.57
N VAL A 51 -19.49 -2.24 5.56
CA VAL A 51 -19.63 -1.88 4.13
C VAL A 51 -20.22 -3.02 3.33
N SER A 52 -20.73 -2.73 2.13
CA SER A 52 -21.18 -3.78 1.21
C SER A 52 -19.98 -4.56 0.64
N LEU A 53 -20.19 -5.82 0.25
CA LEU A 53 -19.15 -6.62 -0.42
C LEU A 53 -18.68 -5.97 -1.73
N GLN A 54 -19.58 -5.30 -2.47
CA GLN A 54 -19.24 -4.57 -3.69
C GLN A 54 -18.36 -3.35 -3.40
N SER A 55 -18.68 -2.60 -2.33
CA SER A 55 -17.86 -1.49 -1.87
C SER A 55 -16.47 -1.97 -1.44
N LEU A 56 -16.39 -3.09 -0.71
CA LEU A 56 -15.12 -3.70 -0.34
C LEU A 56 -14.31 -4.10 -1.58
N SER A 57 -14.93 -4.76 -2.57
CA SER A 57 -14.22 -5.14 -3.81
C SER A 57 -13.68 -3.93 -4.56
N LYS A 58 -14.40 -2.79 -4.56
CA LYS A 58 -13.88 -1.54 -5.15
C LYS A 58 -12.67 -0.99 -4.39
N LEU A 59 -12.66 -1.10 -3.06
CA LEU A 59 -11.54 -0.68 -2.22
C LEU A 59 -10.31 -1.57 -2.40
N LEU A 60 -10.51 -2.87 -2.63
CA LEU A 60 -9.45 -3.87 -2.82
C LEU A 60 -9.00 -4.03 -4.28
N ASN A 61 -9.47 -3.20 -5.21
CA ASN A 61 -8.97 -3.21 -6.59
C ASN A 61 -8.05 -1.99 -6.82
N SER A 62 -7.13 -1.77 -5.88
CA SER A 62 -6.05 -0.77 -5.95
C SER A 62 -6.48 0.66 -6.35
N GLN A 63 -7.57 1.18 -5.77
CA GLN A 63 -7.94 2.59 -6.01
C GLN A 63 -7.02 3.53 -5.23
N PRO A 64 -6.25 4.42 -5.89
CA PRO A 64 -5.30 5.31 -5.21
C PRO A 64 -5.98 6.33 -4.29
N ASN A 65 -7.28 6.58 -4.49
CA ASN A 65 -8.06 7.56 -3.73
C ASN A 65 -8.73 6.96 -2.49
N MET A 66 -8.04 6.07 -1.78
CA MET A 66 -8.52 5.55 -0.50
C MET A 66 -8.36 6.59 0.61
N THR A 67 -9.40 6.78 1.43
CA THR A 67 -9.32 7.71 2.57
C THR A 67 -8.60 7.08 3.76
N LEU A 68 -7.96 7.89 4.62
CA LEU A 68 -7.40 7.44 5.91
C LEU A 68 -8.47 6.75 6.78
N LYS A 69 -9.73 7.20 6.71
CA LYS A 69 -10.85 6.56 7.41
C LYS A 69 -11.10 5.12 6.93
N THR A 70 -10.88 4.85 5.65
CA THR A 70 -10.97 3.48 5.10
C THR A 70 -9.84 2.61 5.63
N ILE A 71 -8.61 3.14 5.69
CA ILE A 71 -7.46 2.44 6.27
C ILE A 71 -7.75 2.07 7.72
N ALA A 72 -8.24 3.02 8.53
CA ALA A 72 -8.62 2.76 9.92
C ALA A 72 -9.73 1.70 10.06
N LYS A 73 -10.66 1.61 9.10
CA LYS A 73 -11.66 0.52 9.09
C LYS A 73 -11.02 -0.84 8.83
N PHE A 74 -10.03 -0.93 7.95
CA PHE A 74 -9.28 -2.17 7.74
C PHE A 74 -8.53 -2.56 9.00
N GLU A 75 -7.80 -1.63 9.61
CA GLU A 75 -7.07 -1.82 10.87
C GLU A 75 -7.97 -2.41 11.96
N LEU A 76 -9.11 -1.77 12.22
CA LEU A 76 -10.06 -2.21 13.25
C LEU A 76 -10.71 -3.56 12.91
N ALA A 77 -11.07 -3.80 11.64
CA ALA A 77 -11.73 -5.04 11.24
C ALA A 77 -10.80 -6.26 11.26
N LEU A 78 -9.51 -6.04 11.01
CA LEU A 78 -8.46 -7.06 10.99
C LEU A 78 -7.72 -7.18 12.34
N GLY A 79 -7.86 -6.20 13.24
CA GLY A 79 -7.12 -6.16 14.50
C GLY A 79 -5.63 -5.89 14.32
N ILE A 80 -5.28 -5.04 13.36
CA ILE A 80 -3.90 -4.69 13.00
C ILE A 80 -3.70 -3.16 13.05
N LYS A 81 -2.44 -2.73 12.89
CA LYS A 81 -2.10 -1.32 12.65
C LYS A 81 -1.17 -1.23 11.45
N ILE A 82 -1.47 -0.33 10.51
CA ILE A 82 -0.68 -0.06 9.31
C ILE A 82 0.11 1.22 9.59
N ILE A 83 1.43 1.10 9.65
CA ILE A 83 2.32 2.22 10.01
C ILE A 83 3.21 2.52 8.80
N PRO A 84 3.19 3.76 8.26
CA PRO A 84 4.12 4.18 7.23
C PRO A 84 5.57 4.09 7.73
N GLN A 85 6.46 3.56 6.91
CA GLN A 85 7.89 3.60 7.18
C GLN A 85 8.54 4.77 6.44
N VAL A 86 9.45 5.46 7.12
CA VAL A 86 10.29 6.49 6.49
C VAL A 86 11.57 5.81 6.02
N ILE A 87 11.75 5.73 4.71
CA ILE A 87 13.01 5.29 4.10
C ILE A 87 13.74 6.55 3.64
N SER A 88 14.83 6.89 4.31
CA SER A 88 15.72 7.97 3.85
C SER A 88 16.70 7.38 2.85
N SER A 89 16.46 7.59 1.57
CA SER A 89 17.43 7.31 0.52
C SER A 89 17.64 8.56 -0.32
N TYR A 90 18.33 9.55 0.25
CA TYR A 90 19.03 10.57 -0.53
C TYR A 90 20.40 10.80 0.09
N SER A 91 21.32 9.88 -0.19
CA SER A 91 22.76 10.16 -0.14
C SER A 91 23.32 9.88 -1.52
N ASN A 92 23.13 10.83 -2.44
CA ASN A 92 24.02 11.02 -3.58
C ASN A 92 25.24 11.87 -3.20
N GLU A 93 25.47 12.12 -1.90
CA GLU A 93 26.76 12.64 -1.47
C GLU A 93 27.75 11.48 -1.47
N ALA A 94 28.68 11.53 -2.42
CA ALA A 94 29.95 10.82 -2.30
C ALA A 94 30.49 11.07 -0.89
N PRO A 95 31.01 10.05 -0.19
CA PRO A 95 31.49 10.23 1.17
C PRO A 95 32.51 11.37 1.19
N LEU A 96 32.21 12.40 2.01
CA LEU A 96 33.13 13.47 2.43
C LEU A 96 34.28 12.89 3.29
N SER A 97 34.93 11.84 2.80
CA SER A 97 36.11 11.21 3.38
C SER A 97 37.31 11.31 2.42
N SER A 98 37.36 12.36 1.62
CA SER A 98 38.57 12.78 0.90
C SER A 98 38.82 14.27 1.15
N LEU A 99 39.09 14.58 2.42
CA LEU A 99 39.95 15.69 2.83
C LEU A 99 41.34 15.13 3.12
#